data_AF-A0A9D5Q154-F1
#
_entry.id   AF-A0A9D5Q154-F1
#
_cell.length_a   1.000
_cell.length_b   1.000
_cell.length_c   1.000
_cell.angle_alpha   90.00
_cell.angle_beta   90.00
_cell.angle_gamma   90.00
#
_symmetry.space_group_name_H-M   'P 1'
#
loop_
_entity.id
_entity.type
_entity.pdbx_description
1 polymer ?
#
loop_
_entity_poly.entity_id
_entity_poly.type
_entity_poly.pdbx_seq_one_letter_code
_entity_poly.pdbx_strand_id
1 'polypeptide(L)'
;AASGCSYTPGSSIARNTCRNDWHYDLDLRISQELPFLGRATKFVNDRIELFMDFDNFLNFIDSNANILRSRGGFQGLVDVADGDVDDQGRYIITGFNPDDRNNISFSSSTWRIQLGARYEF
;
A
#
# COMPACT_ATOMS: atom_id res chain seq x y z
N ALA A 1 20.98 -7.22 7.81
CA ALA A 1 21.08 -6.33 6.63
C ALA A 1 19.68 -5.85 6.30
N ALA A 2 19.46 -4.54 6.28
CA ALA A 2 18.14 -3.92 6.10
C ALA A 2 17.66 -3.87 4.64
N SER A 3 18.47 -4.34 3.68
CA SER A 3 18.23 -4.15 2.24
C SER A 3 17.31 -5.18 1.57
N GLY A 4 16.98 -6.29 2.25
CA GLY A 4 16.22 -7.38 1.60
C GLY A 4 16.97 -8.07 0.45
N CYS A 5 18.29 -7.84 0.34
CA CYS A 5 19.16 -8.42 -0.68
C CYS A 5 20.29 -9.21 -0.02
N SER A 6 20.65 -10.36 -0.60
CA SER A 6 21.92 -11.03 -0.30
C SER A 6 22.99 -10.49 -1.25
N TYR A 7 24.12 -10.01 -0.73
CA TYR A 7 25.22 -9.49 -1.55
C TYR A 7 26.57 -9.68 -0.88
N THR A 8 27.63 -9.70 -1.69
CA THR A 8 29.02 -9.67 -1.22
C THR A 8 29.51 -8.23 -1.22
N PRO A 9 30.01 -7.68 -0.09
CA PRO A 9 30.58 -6.34 -0.05
C PRO A 9 31.67 -6.14 -1.10
N GLY A 10 31.62 -5.02 -1.83
CA GLY A 10 32.57 -4.71 -2.90
C GLY A 10 32.25 -5.35 -4.26
N SER A 11 31.10 -6.01 -4.41
CA SER A 11 30.64 -6.58 -5.68
C SER A 11 29.34 -5.93 -6.17
N SER A 12 29.13 -5.93 -7.48
CA SER A 12 27.85 -5.55 -8.09
C SER A 12 26.81 -6.66 -7.91
N ILE A 13 25.56 -6.29 -7.62
CA ILE A 13 24.44 -7.25 -7.55
C ILE A 13 23.71 -7.37 -8.90
N ALA A 14 23.20 -8.56 -9.20
CA ALA A 14 22.35 -8.77 -10.37
C ALA A 14 20.96 -8.14 -10.17
N ARG A 15 20.32 -7.72 -11.27
CA ARG A 15 18.94 -7.21 -11.25
C ARG A 15 17.99 -8.27 -10.68
N ASN A 16 16.94 -7.83 -9.98
CA ASN A 16 15.88 -8.67 -9.39
C ASN A 16 16.34 -9.67 -8.30
N THR A 17 17.44 -9.38 -7.58
CA THR A 17 17.93 -10.23 -6.48
C THR A 17 17.42 -9.83 -5.09
N CYS A 18 16.78 -8.67 -4.97
CA CYS A 18 16.21 -8.15 -3.73
C CYS A 18 14.74 -8.51 -3.58
N ARG A 19 14.26 -8.61 -2.33
CA ARG A 19 12.85 -8.84 -1.99
C ARG A 19 12.34 -7.71 -1.10
N ASN A 20 11.12 -7.27 -1.37
CA ASN A 20 10.38 -6.37 -0.49
C ASN A 20 9.57 -7.16 0.53
N ASP A 21 9.15 -6.47 1.59
CA ASP A 21 8.24 -7.02 2.60
C ASP A 21 6.91 -7.43 1.96
N TRP A 22 6.32 -8.51 2.47
CA TRP A 22 4.97 -8.90 2.08
C TRP A 22 3.95 -7.88 2.60
N HIS A 23 2.94 -7.58 1.78
CA HIS A 23 1.76 -6.82 2.16
C HIS A 23 0.52 -7.64 1.83
N TYR A 24 -0.54 -7.48 2.62
CA TYR A 24 -1.78 -8.26 2.49
C TYR A 24 -2.95 -7.33 2.64
N ASP A 25 -3.74 -7.16 1.60
CA ASP A 25 -4.86 -6.21 1.61
C ASP A 25 -6.21 -6.92 1.72
N LEU A 26 -7.10 -6.38 2.55
CA LEU A 26 -8.46 -6.87 2.72
C LEU A 26 -9.40 -5.71 2.97
N ASP A 27 -10.28 -5.50 2.00
CA ASP A 27 -11.37 -4.54 2.07
C ASP A 27 -12.69 -5.29 2.21
N LEU A 28 -13.61 -4.77 3.04
CA LEU A 28 -14.91 -5.36 3.30
C LEU A 28 -16.03 -4.41 2.90
N ARG A 29 -17.09 -4.95 2.28
CA ARG A 29 -18.35 -4.23 2.07
C ARG A 29 -19.50 -5.00 2.68
N ILE A 30 -20.30 -4.32 3.49
CA ILE A 30 -21.56 -4.84 4.02
C ILE A 30 -22.67 -3.98 3.44
N SER A 31 -23.62 -4.60 2.75
CA SER A 31 -24.77 -3.93 2.15
C SER A 31 -26.06 -4.64 2.55
N GLN A 32 -27.07 -3.86 2.92
CA GLN A 32 -28.41 -4.37 3.21
C GLN A 32 -29.45 -3.58 2.41
N GLU A 33 -30.22 -4.30 1.61
CA GLU A 33 -31.41 -3.76 0.95
C GLU A 33 -32.63 -3.92 1.85
N LEU A 34 -33.37 -2.85 2.03
CA LEU A 34 -34.63 -2.83 2.77
C LEU A 34 -35.76 -2.34 1.86
N PRO A 35 -36.95 -2.96 1.93
CA PRO A 35 -38.14 -2.39 1.29
C PRO A 35 -38.45 -1.03 1.96
N PHE A 36 -38.70 0.00 1.17
CA PHE A 36 -39.02 1.33 1.70
C PHE A 36 -40.54 1.56 1.78
N LEU A 37 -40.96 2.73 2.27
CA LEU A 37 -42.36 3.02 2.64
C LEU A 37 -43.36 2.87 1.48
N GLY A 38 -42.92 2.95 0.22
CA GLY A 38 -43.77 2.66 -0.94
C GLY A 38 -44.36 1.25 -0.88
N ARG A 39 -43.57 0.25 -0.47
CA ARG A 39 -44.04 -1.13 -0.33
C ARG A 39 -45.05 -1.29 0.81
N ALA A 40 -44.93 -0.49 1.87
CA ALA A 40 -45.87 -0.46 3.00
C ALA A 40 -47.20 0.21 2.61
N THR A 41 -47.15 1.21 1.72
CA THR A 41 -48.33 1.94 1.23
C THR A 41 -48.96 1.34 -0.04
N LYS A 42 -48.33 0.33 -0.66
CA LYS A 42 -48.74 -0.36 -1.90
C LYS A 42 -48.88 0.52 -3.15
N PHE A 43 -48.49 1.80 -3.09
CA PHE A 43 -48.59 2.73 -4.23
C PHE A 43 -47.31 2.76 -5.07
N VAL A 44 -46.16 2.38 -4.51
CA VAL A 44 -44.84 2.43 -5.16
C VAL A 44 -44.01 1.21 -4.73
N ASN A 45 -43.12 0.68 -5.56
CA ASN A 45 -42.24 -0.43 -5.17
C ASN A 45 -40.80 0.07 -5.08
N ASP A 46 -40.50 0.75 -3.98
CA ASP A 46 -39.21 1.39 -3.73
C ASP A 46 -38.31 0.55 -2.80
N ARG A 47 -37.00 0.80 -2.92
CA ARG A 47 -35.99 0.16 -2.09
C ARG A 47 -34.92 1.16 -1.65
N ILE A 48 -34.42 0.96 -0.44
CA ILE A 48 -33.25 1.64 0.09
C ILE A 48 -32.15 0.62 0.36
N GLU A 49 -30.95 0.88 -0.15
CA GLU A 49 -29.73 0.14 0.18
C GLU A 49 -28.92 0.97 1.16
N LEU A 50 -28.58 0.38 2.31
CA LEU A 50 -27.60 0.92 3.23
C LEU A 50 -26.31 0.12 3.08
N PHE A 51 -25.18 0.80 2.94
CA PHE A 51 -23.89 0.13 2.81
C PHE A 51 -22.80 0.76 3.66
N MET A 52 -21.85 -0.08 4.06
CA MET A 52 -20.64 0.27 4.77
C MET A 52 -19.46 -0.38 4.03
N ASP A 53 -18.55 0.46 3.54
CA ASP A 53 -17.27 0.03 2.97
C ASP A 53 -16.18 0.23 4.04
N PHE A 54 -15.31 -0.76 4.19
CA PHE A 54 -14.21 -0.79 5.15
C PHE A 54 -12.91 -1.06 4.40
N ASP A 55 -12.06 -0.04 4.28
CA ASP A 55 -10.75 -0.15 3.64
C ASP A 55 -9.70 -0.55 4.68
N ASN A 56 -8.80 -1.45 4.28
CA ASN A 56 -7.71 -1.96 5.11
C ASN A 56 -8.21 -2.51 6.47
N PHE A 57 -9.12 -3.48 6.40
CA PHE A 57 -9.73 -4.11 7.57
C PHE A 57 -8.70 -4.84 8.46
N LEU A 58 -7.64 -5.39 7.87
CA LEU A 58 -6.58 -6.05 8.63
C LEU A 58 -5.83 -5.10 9.55
N ASN A 59 -5.56 -3.86 9.11
CA ASN A 59 -4.91 -2.87 9.96
C ASN A 59 -5.79 -2.40 11.13
N PHE A 60 -7.11 -2.43 10.96
CA PHE A 60 -8.06 -2.14 12.04
C PHE A 60 -8.00 -3.20 13.16
N ILE A 61 -7.86 -4.48 12.81
CA ILE A 61 -7.77 -5.58 13.79
C ILE A 61 -6.38 -5.61 14.45
N ASP A 62 -5.32 -5.47 13.65
CA ASP A 62 -3.94 -5.42 14.12
C ASP A 62 -3.20 -4.27 13.44
N SER A 63 -2.80 -3.28 14.23
CA SER A 63 -2.06 -2.10 13.75
C SER A 63 -0.76 -2.42 13.01
N ASN A 64 -0.19 -3.63 13.16
CA ASN A 64 1.01 -4.08 12.45
C ASN A 64 0.70 -4.80 11.13
N ALA A 65 -0.55 -5.24 10.93
CA ALA A 65 -0.99 -5.90 9.72
C ALA A 65 -1.28 -4.88 8.60
N ASN A 66 -1.05 -5.31 7.35
CA ASN A 66 -1.29 -4.53 6.13
C ASN A 66 -0.70 -3.11 6.15
N ILE A 67 0.52 -2.97 6.65
CA ILE A 67 1.30 -1.74 6.48
C ILE A 67 2.20 -1.91 5.26
N LEU A 68 1.97 -1.09 4.24
CA LEU A 68 2.81 -1.06 3.06
C LEU A 68 4.12 -0.32 3.36
N ARG A 69 5.22 -1.08 3.38
CA ARG A 69 6.58 -0.57 3.46
C ARG A 69 7.23 -0.65 2.09
N SER A 70 7.73 0.48 1.61
CA SER A 70 8.42 0.56 0.33
C SER A 70 9.68 1.42 0.45
N ARG A 71 10.65 1.13 -0.42
CA ARG A 71 11.90 1.88 -0.51
C ARG A 71 12.01 2.48 -1.91
N GLY A 72 12.54 3.69 -2.03
CA GLY A 72 12.77 4.31 -3.34
C GLY A 72 11.51 4.70 -4.12
N GLY A 73 10.36 4.79 -3.45
CA GLY A 73 9.08 5.12 -4.05
C GLY A 73 8.65 4.12 -5.12
N PHE A 74 7.97 4.60 -6.15
CA PHE A 74 7.46 3.76 -7.24
C PHE A 74 8.57 3.00 -8.00
N GLN A 75 9.76 3.61 -8.12
CA GLN A 75 10.87 3.04 -8.91
C GLN A 75 11.75 2.08 -8.11
N GLY A 76 11.56 1.96 -6.80
CA GLY A 76 12.37 1.07 -5.97
C GLY A 76 13.85 1.49 -5.86
N LEU A 77 14.20 2.72 -6.24
CA LEU A 77 15.58 3.19 -6.30
C LEU A 77 16.08 3.64 -4.94
N VAL A 78 17.19 3.07 -4.52
CA VAL A 78 17.83 3.40 -3.25
C VAL A 78 19.08 4.18 -3.58
N ASP A 79 19.25 5.33 -2.94
CA ASP A 79 20.55 5.97 -2.94
C ASP A 79 21.50 5.13 -2.06
N VAL A 80 22.66 4.78 -2.60
CA VAL A 80 23.64 3.89 -1.94
C VAL A 80 24.98 4.58 -1.80
N ALA A 81 25.32 5.46 -2.73
CA ALA A 81 26.60 6.15 -2.79
C ALA A 81 26.53 7.38 -3.69
N ASP A 82 27.19 8.45 -3.25
CA ASP A 82 27.49 9.59 -4.11
C ASP A 82 28.66 9.19 -5.00
N GLY A 83 28.45 9.24 -6.31
CA GLY A 83 29.51 8.91 -7.23
C GLY A 83 29.35 9.47 -8.63
N ASP A 84 30.48 9.44 -9.34
CA ASP A 84 30.64 9.87 -10.71
C ASP A 84 31.53 8.87 -11.47
N VAL A 85 31.65 9.04 -12.78
CA VAL A 85 32.56 8.26 -13.61
C VAL A 85 33.49 9.22 -14.33
N ASP A 86 34.80 9.04 -14.15
CA ASP A 86 35.78 9.87 -14.84
C ASP A 86 35.93 9.51 -16.32
N ASP A 87 36.68 10.33 -17.05
CA ASP A 87 36.97 10.13 -18.48
C ASP A 87 37.65 8.79 -18.82
N GLN A 88 38.16 8.07 -17.81
CA GLN A 88 38.79 6.75 -17.94
C GLN A 88 37.84 5.60 -17.58
N GLY A 89 36.58 5.89 -17.26
CA GLY A 89 35.57 4.89 -16.89
C GLY A 89 35.72 4.36 -15.46
N ARG A 90 36.48 5.05 -14.59
CA ARG A 90 36.63 4.65 -13.19
C ARG A 90 35.52 5.28 -12.36
N TYR A 91 34.95 4.49 -11.45
CA TYR A 91 33.99 4.99 -10.48
C TYR A 91 34.69 5.85 -9.43
N ILE A 92 34.28 7.11 -9.33
CA ILE A 92 34.62 8.00 -8.23
C ILE A 92 33.48 7.86 -7.22
N ILE A 93 33.79 7.39 -6.01
CA ILE A 93 32.81 7.32 -4.91
C ILE A 93 33.26 8.34 -3.86
N THR A 94 32.47 9.40 -3.68
CA THR A 94 32.78 10.49 -2.74
C THR A 94 32.10 10.33 -1.39
N GLY A 95 31.05 9.50 -1.33
CA GLY A 95 30.28 9.27 -0.11
C GLY A 95 29.49 7.97 -0.19
N PHE A 96 29.19 7.39 0.97
CA PHE A 96 28.22 6.31 1.08
C PHE A 96 26.97 6.86 1.76
N ASN A 97 25.82 6.68 1.12
CA ASN A 97 24.52 7.03 1.68
C ASN A 97 23.73 5.75 1.92
N PRO A 98 23.95 5.03 3.03
CA PRO A 98 23.16 3.84 3.32
C PRO A 98 21.75 4.26 3.75
N ASP A 99 20.84 4.46 2.79
CA ASP A 99 19.41 4.56 3.11
C ASP A 99 18.87 3.16 3.45
N ASP A 100 18.92 2.86 4.75
CA ASP A 100 18.48 1.59 5.31
C ASP A 100 17.01 1.59 5.74
N ARG A 101 16.26 2.68 5.51
CA ARG A 101 14.90 2.82 6.05
C ARG A 101 13.83 2.58 4.99
N ASN A 102 12.89 1.69 5.31
CA ASN A 102 11.66 1.58 4.54
C ASN A 102 10.71 2.73 4.91
N ASN A 103 10.09 3.34 3.92
CA ASN A 103 9.06 4.34 4.11
C ASN A 103 7.68 3.69 4.21
N ILE A 104 6.85 4.18 5.11
CA ILE A 104 5.46 3.73 5.27
C ILE A 104 4.58 4.54 4.31
N SER A 105 3.84 3.84 3.45
CA SER A 105 2.78 4.47 2.66
C SER A 105 1.54 4.67 3.51
N PHE A 106 1.36 5.88 4.05
CA PHE A 106 0.24 6.19 4.94
C PHE A 106 -1.13 5.95 4.30
N SER A 107 -1.31 6.33 3.02
CA SER A 107 -2.59 6.17 2.32
C SER A 107 -3.02 4.70 2.22
N SER A 108 -2.06 3.79 2.08
CA SER A 108 -2.30 2.35 1.98
C SER A 108 -2.31 1.64 3.33
N SER A 109 -1.80 2.27 4.38
CA SER A 109 -1.61 1.65 5.71
C SER A 109 -2.60 2.13 6.76
N THR A 110 -3.53 3.01 6.41
CA THR A 110 -4.54 3.55 7.33
C THR A 110 -5.88 2.91 7.03
N TRP A 111 -6.61 2.49 8.07
CA TRP A 111 -7.97 1.99 7.94
C TRP A 111 -8.98 3.13 7.75
N ARG A 112 -10.05 2.88 6.99
CA ARG A 112 -11.13 3.84 6.73
C ARG A 112 -12.48 3.15 6.69
N ILE A 113 -13.51 3.86 7.14
CA ILE A 113 -14.90 3.41 7.05
C ILE A 113 -15.69 4.47 6.28
N GLN A 114 -16.41 4.03 5.25
CA GLN A 114 -17.32 4.86 4.48
C GLN A 114 -18.75 4.33 4.63
N LEU A 115 -19.67 5.20 5.04
CA LEU A 115 -21.09 4.90 5.14
C LEU A 115 -21.85 5.55 4.00
N GLY A 116 -22.79 4.83 3.40
CA GLY A 116 -23.61 5.34 2.31
C GLY A 116 -25.01 4.76 2.28
N ALA A 117 -25.88 5.48 1.58
CA ALA A 117 -27.25 5.06 1.32
C ALA A 117 -27.60 5.33 -0.15
N ARG A 118 -28.33 4.42 -0.77
CA ARG A 118 -28.85 4.53 -2.14
C ARG A 118 -30.35 4.28 -2.13
N TYR A 119 -31.10 5.12 -2.82
CA TYR A 119 -32.54 4.98 -2.96
C TYR A 119 -32.90 4.71 -4.42
N GLU A 120 -33.79 3.76 -4.67
CA GLU A 120 -34.22 3.37 -6.02
C GLU A 120 -35.77 3.37 -6.10
N PHE A 121 -36.28 4.08 -7.12
CA PHE A 121 -37.72 4.25 -7.41
C PHE A 121 -38.30 3.06 -8.19
#